data_AF-A0A953DV64-F1
#
_entry.id   AF-A0A953DV64-F1
#
_cell.length_a   1.000
_cell.length_b   1.000
_cell.length_c   1.000
_cell.angle_alpha   90.00
_cell.angle_beta   90.00
_cell.angle_gamma   90.00
#
_symmetry.space_group_name_H-M   'P 1'
#
loop_
_entity.id
_entity.type
_entity.pdbx_description
1 polymer ?
#
loop_
_entity_poly.entity_id
_entity_poly.type
_entity_poly.pdbx_seq_one_letter_code
_entity_poly.pdbx_strand_id
1 'polypeptide(L)'
;PIERVLVWNRTPARAAALARSLDGRLERPGISVAAVDDLEAAVRQADIVSCATMAEQPLVHGRWLAPGTHLDLVGGFRETMREADDEAVRRARIFVDARFTAAAHAGDICQPLAAGLIREEDITDTFQLARGERPGRTEATEITLFKSGGGGHEDLGTAQYLMERLGGTT
;
A
#
# COMPACT_ATOMS: atom_id res chain seq x y z
N PRO A 1 -7.38 -14.79 -7.57
CA PRO A 1 -5.97 -15.17 -7.29
C PRO A 1 -5.03 -14.26 -8.09
N ILE A 2 -3.76 -14.07 -7.68
CA ILE A 2 -2.79 -13.29 -8.46
C ILE A 2 -2.19 -14.18 -9.56
N GLU A 3 -2.18 -13.69 -10.80
CA GLU A 3 -1.69 -14.41 -11.99
C GLU A 3 -0.45 -13.73 -12.62
N ARG A 4 -0.26 -12.44 -12.37
CA ARG A 4 0.83 -11.64 -12.94
C ARG A 4 1.30 -10.57 -11.97
N VAL A 5 2.63 -10.38 -11.90
CA VAL A 5 3.30 -9.33 -11.13
C VAL A 5 4.16 -8.49 -12.07
N LEU A 6 3.90 -7.18 -12.11
CA LEU A 6 4.69 -6.22 -12.86
C LEU A 6 5.56 -5.43 -11.88
N VAL A 7 6.87 -5.43 -12.11
CA VAL A 7 7.84 -4.77 -11.24
C VAL A 7 8.40 -3.55 -11.95
N TRP A 8 8.13 -2.37 -11.41
CA TRP A 8 8.74 -1.13 -11.86
C TRP A 8 9.72 -0.60 -10.82
N ASN A 9 10.77 0.07 -11.28
CA ASN A 9 11.68 0.81 -10.41
C ASN A 9 12.30 1.97 -11.19
N ARG A 10 12.51 3.12 -10.52
CA ARG A 10 13.27 4.25 -11.08
C ARG A 10 14.64 3.84 -11.63
N THR A 11 15.24 2.78 -11.09
CA THR A 11 16.42 2.13 -11.64
C THR A 11 16.02 0.81 -12.32
N PRO A 12 15.91 0.75 -13.66
CA PRO A 12 15.40 -0.44 -14.37
C PRO A 12 16.15 -1.73 -14.05
N ALA A 13 17.47 -1.65 -13.86
CA ALA A 13 18.29 -2.80 -13.46
C ALA A 13 17.84 -3.43 -12.12
N ARG A 14 17.34 -2.62 -11.18
CA ARG A 14 16.80 -3.12 -9.89
C ARG A 14 15.45 -3.79 -10.06
N ALA A 15 14.58 -3.28 -10.94
CA ALA A 15 13.33 -3.94 -11.30
C ALA A 15 13.59 -5.31 -11.92
N ALA A 16 14.52 -5.39 -12.88
CA ALA A 16 14.91 -6.64 -13.52
C ALA A 16 15.51 -7.65 -12.54
N ALA A 17 16.34 -7.19 -11.59
CA ALA A 17 16.90 -8.05 -10.54
C ALA A 17 15.82 -8.59 -9.59
N LEU A 18 14.89 -7.74 -9.15
CA LEU A 18 13.79 -8.15 -8.28
C LEU A 18 12.84 -9.12 -9.00
N ALA A 19 12.48 -8.85 -10.25
CA ALA A 19 11.63 -9.73 -11.05
C ALA A 19 12.24 -11.14 -11.16
N ARG A 20 13.54 -11.25 -11.50
CA ARG A 20 14.24 -12.54 -11.53
C ARG A 20 14.29 -13.22 -10.17
N SER A 21 14.52 -12.46 -9.10
CA SER A 21 14.56 -13.02 -7.75
C SER A 21 13.20 -13.55 -7.30
N LEU A 22 12.10 -12.89 -7.67
CA LEU A 22 10.74 -13.32 -7.34
C LEU A 22 10.36 -14.55 -8.15
N ASP A 23 10.65 -14.56 -9.45
CA ASP A 23 10.41 -15.70 -10.34
C ASP A 23 11.07 -16.99 -9.81
N GLY A 24 12.31 -16.89 -9.31
CA GLY A 24 13.03 -18.03 -8.72
C GLY A 24 12.57 -18.44 -7.31
N ARG A 25 11.83 -17.59 -6.58
CA ARG A 25 11.41 -17.84 -5.18
C ARG A 25 9.94 -18.19 -5.05
N LEU A 26 9.11 -17.82 -6.02
CA LEU A 26 7.70 -18.15 -6.02
C LEU A 26 7.55 -19.64 -6.32
N GLU A 27 7.38 -20.45 -5.30
CA GLU A 27 6.96 -21.86 -5.40
C GLU A 27 5.48 -21.97 -5.84
N ARG A 28 5.06 -21.15 -6.80
CA ARG A 28 3.68 -21.06 -7.30
C ARG A 28 3.68 -21.12 -8.81
N PRO A 29 3.52 -22.32 -9.39
CA PRO A 29 3.34 -22.48 -10.82
C PRO A 29 2.17 -21.60 -11.31
N GLY A 30 2.39 -20.81 -12.36
CA GLY A 30 1.35 -20.01 -13.01
C GLY A 30 1.31 -18.51 -12.68
N ILE A 31 2.21 -18.00 -11.83
CA ILE A 31 2.38 -16.55 -11.64
C ILE A 31 3.51 -16.07 -12.56
N SER A 32 3.20 -15.17 -13.48
CA SER A 32 4.22 -14.52 -14.33
C SER A 32 4.78 -13.28 -13.64
N VAL A 33 6.11 -13.12 -13.62
CA VAL A 33 6.77 -11.93 -13.08
C VAL A 33 7.57 -11.23 -14.18
N ALA A 34 7.33 -9.94 -14.39
CA ALA A 34 8.02 -9.17 -15.41
C ALA A 34 8.47 -7.80 -14.87
N ALA A 35 9.67 -7.39 -15.24
CA ALA A 35 10.08 -6.00 -15.08
C ALA A 35 9.47 -5.16 -16.21
N VAL A 36 9.05 -3.93 -15.89
CA VAL A 36 8.43 -3.00 -16.82
C VAL A 36 9.07 -1.62 -16.70
N ASP A 37 9.13 -0.89 -17.81
CA ASP A 37 9.73 0.45 -17.87
C ASP A 37 8.68 1.57 -17.81
N ASP A 38 7.46 1.29 -18.28
CA ASP A 38 6.32 2.22 -18.27
C ASP A 38 5.46 2.02 -17.02
N LEU A 39 5.64 2.90 -16.02
CA LEU A 39 4.89 2.88 -14.78
C LEU A 39 3.39 3.16 -15.00
N GLU A 40 3.05 4.11 -15.87
CA GLU A 40 1.66 4.50 -16.11
C GLU A 40 0.89 3.32 -16.73
N ALA A 41 1.45 2.70 -17.78
CA ALA A 41 0.82 1.54 -18.40
C ALA A 41 0.67 0.37 -17.43
N ALA A 42 1.65 0.17 -16.54
CA ALA A 42 1.58 -0.87 -15.51
C ALA A 42 0.47 -0.60 -14.48
N VAL A 43 0.36 0.63 -13.97
CA VAL A 43 -0.67 1.02 -13.01
C VAL A 43 -2.08 0.93 -13.62
N ARG A 44 -2.26 1.34 -14.88
CA ARG A 44 -3.57 1.34 -15.56
C ARG A 44 -4.21 -0.03 -15.71
N GLN A 45 -3.41 -1.10 -15.74
CA GLN A 45 -3.90 -2.47 -15.90
C GLN A 45 -3.84 -3.28 -14.59
N ALA A 46 -3.46 -2.65 -13.47
CA ALA A 46 -3.26 -3.34 -12.21
C ALA A 46 -4.55 -3.38 -11.36
N ASP A 47 -4.96 -4.58 -10.97
CA ASP A 47 -6.00 -4.77 -9.95
C ASP A 47 -5.48 -4.33 -8.56
N ILE A 48 -4.19 -4.53 -8.32
CA ILE A 48 -3.49 -4.16 -7.08
C ILE A 48 -2.18 -3.46 -7.43
N VAL A 49 -1.95 -2.29 -6.84
CA VAL A 49 -0.70 -1.53 -6.91
C VAL A 49 -0.11 -1.46 -5.52
N SER A 50 1.07 -2.06 -5.30
CA SER A 50 1.83 -1.89 -4.06
C SER A 50 3.03 -0.98 -4.33
N CYS A 51 3.10 0.14 -3.61
CA CYS A 51 4.16 1.13 -3.69
C CYS A 51 4.97 1.12 -2.40
N ALA A 52 6.27 0.84 -2.51
CA ALA A 52 7.20 0.72 -1.39
C ALA A 52 8.48 1.49 -1.70
N THR A 53 8.35 2.80 -1.84
CA THR A 53 9.39 3.73 -2.28
C THR A 53 9.61 4.84 -1.27
N MET A 54 10.83 5.36 -1.21
CA MET A 54 11.15 6.53 -0.40
C MET A 54 10.90 7.84 -1.16
N ALA A 55 9.81 7.92 -1.92
CA ALA A 55 9.51 9.08 -2.74
C ALA A 55 9.01 10.26 -1.89
N GLU A 56 9.41 11.48 -2.26
CA GLU A 56 8.87 12.74 -1.74
C GLU A 56 7.93 13.44 -2.74
N GLN A 57 7.85 12.87 -3.95
CA GLN A 57 6.98 13.34 -5.02
C GLN A 57 6.15 12.15 -5.51
N PRO A 58 4.85 12.35 -5.79
CA PRO A 58 3.98 11.28 -6.27
C PRO A 58 4.56 10.52 -7.46
N LEU A 59 4.58 9.20 -7.35
CA LEU A 59 4.88 8.28 -8.44
C LEU A 59 3.59 7.71 -9.03
N VAL A 60 2.60 7.42 -8.19
CA VAL A 60 1.29 6.89 -8.61
C VAL A 60 0.30 8.04 -8.70
N HIS A 61 -0.25 8.27 -9.89
CA HIS A 61 -1.27 9.29 -10.09
C HIS A 61 -2.67 8.68 -10.08
N GLY A 62 -3.60 9.33 -9.38
CA GLY A 62 -4.98 8.88 -9.24
C GLY A 62 -5.65 8.63 -10.59
N ARG A 63 -5.40 9.47 -11.59
CA ARG A 63 -5.93 9.33 -12.97
C ARG A 63 -5.52 8.04 -13.68
N TRP A 64 -4.50 7.33 -13.18
CA TRP A 64 -4.07 6.05 -13.72
C TRP A 64 -4.86 4.88 -13.13
N LEU A 65 -5.41 5.04 -11.93
CA LEU A 65 -6.15 3.98 -11.23
C LEU A 65 -7.48 3.68 -11.93
N ALA A 66 -7.68 2.42 -12.28
CA ALA A 66 -8.92 1.91 -12.81
C ALA A 66 -9.95 1.73 -11.69
N PRO A 67 -11.27 1.75 -11.99
CA PRO A 67 -12.29 1.32 -11.04
C PRO A 67 -11.98 -0.09 -10.51
N GLY A 68 -12.10 -0.28 -9.20
CA GLY A 68 -11.80 -1.56 -8.54
C GLY A 68 -10.37 -1.71 -8.03
N THR A 69 -9.42 -0.86 -8.46
CA THR A 69 -8.02 -0.97 -8.05
C THR A 69 -7.85 -0.84 -6.52
N HIS A 70 -7.01 -1.70 -5.94
CA HIS A 70 -6.46 -1.51 -4.59
C HIS A 70 -5.07 -0.89 -4.67
N LEU A 71 -4.86 0.24 -4.00
CA LEU A 71 -3.59 0.92 -3.88
C LEU A 71 -3.06 0.71 -2.45
N ASP A 72 -1.87 0.12 -2.33
CA ASP A 72 -1.17 -0.16 -1.10
C ASP A 72 0.10 0.69 -1.04
N LEU A 73 0.19 1.58 -0.05
CA LEU A 73 1.27 2.56 0.13
C LEU A 73 2.04 2.25 1.41
N VAL A 74 3.30 1.89 1.30
CA VAL A 74 4.10 1.37 2.44
C VAL A 74 5.37 2.18 2.67
N GLY A 75 5.88 2.87 1.65
CA GLY A 75 7.19 3.51 1.69
C GLY A 75 7.24 4.86 2.43
N GLY A 76 6.16 5.64 2.41
CA GLY A 76 6.10 6.95 3.08
C GLY A 76 5.85 6.89 4.59
N PHE A 77 6.79 7.34 5.42
CA PHE A 77 6.62 7.39 6.89
C PHE A 77 6.98 8.75 7.53
N ARG A 78 7.35 9.74 6.70
CA ARG A 78 7.61 11.12 7.11
C ARG A 78 6.63 12.05 6.41
N GLU A 79 6.43 13.24 6.98
CA GLU A 79 5.47 14.21 6.45
C GLU A 79 5.82 14.65 5.02
N THR A 80 7.10 14.69 4.67
CA THR A 80 7.56 15.05 3.31
C THR A 80 7.47 13.91 2.30
N MET A 81 7.28 12.67 2.77
CA MET A 81 7.28 11.48 1.93
C MET A 81 5.86 11.15 1.49
N ARG A 82 5.68 11.02 0.17
CA ARG A 82 4.43 10.60 -0.45
C ARG A 82 4.69 9.89 -1.76
N GLU A 83 3.93 8.84 -1.99
CA GLU A 83 4.03 7.95 -3.14
C GLU A 83 2.89 8.17 -4.12
N ALA A 84 1.75 8.70 -3.64
CA ALA A 84 0.56 8.97 -4.44
C ALA A 84 0.17 10.45 -4.44
N ASP A 85 -0.51 10.88 -5.51
CA ASP A 85 -1.03 12.25 -5.64
C ASP A 85 -2.38 12.43 -4.92
N ASP A 86 -2.81 13.68 -4.80
CA ASP A 86 -4.06 14.03 -4.11
C ASP A 86 -5.29 13.43 -4.80
N GLU A 87 -5.23 13.23 -6.12
CA GLU A 87 -6.33 12.62 -6.88
C GLU A 87 -6.48 11.14 -6.53
N ALA A 88 -5.39 10.41 -6.25
CA ALA A 88 -5.48 9.03 -5.77
C ALA A 88 -6.18 8.96 -4.42
N VAL A 89 -5.84 9.85 -3.50
CA VAL A 89 -6.42 9.93 -2.16
C VAL A 89 -7.91 10.31 -2.25
N ARG A 90 -8.25 11.34 -3.04
CA ARG A 90 -9.63 11.84 -3.21
C ARG A 90 -10.58 10.82 -3.83
N ARG A 91 -10.08 9.97 -4.74
CA ARG A 91 -10.88 8.95 -5.43
C ARG A 91 -11.04 7.66 -4.64
N ALA A 92 -10.22 7.43 -3.63
CA ALA A 92 -10.16 6.17 -2.93
C ALA A 92 -10.94 6.22 -1.61
N ARG A 93 -11.45 5.05 -1.21
CA ARG A 93 -11.79 4.80 0.19
C ARG A 93 -10.52 4.48 0.96
N ILE A 94 -10.30 5.24 2.04
CA ILE A 94 -9.00 5.32 2.71
C ILE A 94 -8.97 4.41 3.93
N PHE A 95 -7.93 3.60 3.98
CA PHE A 95 -7.58 2.75 5.09
C PHE A 95 -6.17 3.05 5.57
N VAL A 96 -5.97 2.96 6.87
CA VAL A 96 -4.64 3.09 7.48
C VAL A 96 -4.39 1.93 8.41
N ASP A 97 -3.13 1.58 8.65
CA ASP A 97 -2.75 0.65 9.72
C ASP A 97 -3.26 1.16 11.07
N ALA A 98 -2.83 2.35 11.47
CA ALA A 98 -3.23 3.04 12.67
C ALA A 98 -3.28 4.55 12.46
N ARG A 99 -4.31 5.20 12.99
CA ARG A 99 -4.47 6.67 12.87
C ARG A 99 -3.32 7.42 13.51
N PHE A 100 -2.86 6.97 14.66
CA PHE A 100 -1.80 7.64 15.43
C PHE A 100 -0.41 7.57 14.77
N THR A 101 -0.22 6.74 13.74
CA THR A 101 1.03 6.68 12.95
C THR A 101 0.82 7.29 11.58
N ALA A 102 -0.01 6.66 10.73
CA ALA A 102 -0.17 7.05 9.34
C ALA A 102 -0.84 8.41 9.17
N ALA A 103 -1.95 8.69 9.87
CA ALA A 103 -2.63 9.97 9.72
C ALA A 103 -1.84 11.13 10.35
N ALA A 104 -1.03 10.85 11.38
CA ALA A 104 -0.20 11.83 12.04
C ALA A 104 1.07 12.21 11.24
N HIS A 105 1.72 11.25 10.56
CA HIS A 105 3.08 11.46 10.04
C HIS A 105 3.30 11.11 8.58
N ALA A 106 2.47 10.26 7.95
CA ALA A 106 2.73 9.85 6.57
C ALA A 106 2.20 10.91 5.59
N GLY A 107 3.09 11.47 4.75
CA GLY A 107 2.73 12.54 3.82
C GLY A 107 1.60 12.20 2.84
N ASP A 108 1.42 10.92 2.50
CA ASP A 108 0.28 10.44 1.72
C ASP A 108 -1.09 10.72 2.37
N ILE A 109 -1.16 10.92 3.69
CA ILE A 109 -2.39 11.14 4.45
C ILE A 109 -2.39 12.49 5.17
N CYS A 110 -1.30 12.86 5.85
CA CYS A 110 -1.26 14.10 6.63
C CYS A 110 -1.27 15.35 5.74
N GLN A 111 -0.68 15.32 4.54
CA GLN A 111 -0.73 16.46 3.62
C GLN A 111 -2.16 16.69 3.07
N PRO A 112 -2.88 15.67 2.57
CA PRO A 112 -4.29 15.85 2.17
C PRO A 112 -5.21 16.29 3.31
N LEU A 113 -5.01 15.81 4.54
CA LEU A 113 -5.73 16.29 5.72
C LEU A 113 -5.47 17.78 5.98
N ALA A 114 -4.20 18.19 6.00
CA ALA A 114 -3.80 19.58 6.21
C ALA A 114 -4.33 20.52 5.10
N ALA A 115 -4.43 20.02 3.87
CA ALA A 115 -5.00 20.73 2.74
C ALA A 115 -6.55 20.75 2.72
N GLY A 116 -7.22 20.03 3.63
CA GLY A 116 -8.67 19.92 3.68
C GLY A 116 -9.30 19.11 2.54
N LEU A 117 -8.49 18.27 1.86
CA LEU A 117 -8.95 17.41 0.76
C LEU A 117 -9.70 16.18 1.26
N ILE A 118 -9.37 15.72 2.46
CA ILE A 118 -10.03 14.64 3.19
C ILE A 118 -10.21 15.07 4.65
N ARG A 119 -11.06 14.36 5.38
CA ARG A 119 -11.30 14.54 6.80
C ARG A 119 -10.97 13.28 7.59
N GLU A 120 -10.75 13.44 8.89
CA GLU A 120 -10.47 12.34 9.83
C GLU A 120 -11.53 11.21 9.75
N GLU A 121 -12.80 11.59 9.56
CA GLU A 121 -13.92 10.66 9.44
C GLU A 121 -13.93 9.82 8.15
N ASP A 122 -13.21 10.26 7.11
CA ASP A 122 -13.08 9.55 5.83
C ASP A 122 -12.14 8.34 5.95
N ILE A 123 -11.24 8.38 6.94
CA ILE A 123 -10.24 7.34 7.21
C ILE A 123 -10.90 6.19 7.98
N THR A 124 -10.49 4.95 7.70
CA THR A 124 -10.82 3.77 8.50
C THR A 124 -9.53 3.05 8.89
N ASP A 125 -9.31 2.74 10.16
CA ASP A 125 -8.09 2.00 10.56
C ASP A 125 -8.29 0.48 10.59
N THR A 126 -7.19 -0.27 10.66
CA THR A 126 -7.23 -1.74 10.70
C THR A 126 -7.90 -2.28 11.96
N PHE A 127 -7.88 -1.54 13.09
CA PHE A 127 -8.59 -1.94 14.31
C PHE A 127 -10.11 -1.88 14.13
N GLN A 128 -10.62 -0.84 13.46
CA GLN A 128 -12.03 -0.70 13.11
C GLN A 128 -12.47 -1.79 12.13
N LEU A 129 -11.63 -2.11 11.13
CA LEU A 129 -11.87 -3.20 10.19
C LEU A 129 -11.91 -4.57 10.89
N ALA A 130 -10.91 -4.88 11.71
CA ALA A 130 -10.80 -6.16 12.40
C ALA A 130 -11.96 -6.39 13.38
N ARG A 131 -12.49 -5.32 13.99
CA ARG A 131 -13.65 -5.37 14.90
C ARG A 131 -15.00 -5.33 14.17
N GLY A 132 -15.01 -5.16 12.84
CA GLY A 132 -16.25 -5.05 12.07
C GLY A 132 -17.03 -3.74 12.30
N GLU A 133 -16.39 -2.71 12.87
CA GLU A 133 -17.01 -1.41 13.16
C GLU A 133 -17.23 -0.59 11.88
N ARG A 134 -16.38 -0.80 10.88
CA ARG A 134 -16.42 -0.16 9.56
C ARG A 134 -16.22 -1.25 8.51
N PRO A 135 -16.96 -1.23 7.38
CA PRO A 135 -16.82 -2.27 6.36
C PRO A 135 -15.47 -2.16 5.64
N GLY A 136 -14.98 -3.25 5.04
CA GLY A 136 -14.00 -3.17 3.96
C GLY A 136 -14.64 -2.66 2.67
N ARG A 137 -14.02 -2.89 1.51
CA ARG A 137 -14.61 -2.58 0.19
C ARG A 137 -16.09 -2.97 0.12
N THR A 138 -16.96 -2.05 -0.29
CA THR A 138 -18.41 -2.31 -0.40
C THR A 138 -18.88 -2.52 -1.83
N GLU A 139 -18.11 -2.04 -2.82
CA GLU A 139 -18.44 -2.17 -4.24
C GLU A 139 -17.24 -2.63 -5.08
N ALA A 140 -17.50 -3.37 -6.15
CA ALA A 140 -16.45 -3.91 -7.03
C ALA A 140 -15.66 -2.81 -7.76
N THR A 141 -16.28 -1.66 -8.03
CA THR A 141 -15.68 -0.53 -8.75
C THR A 141 -14.99 0.49 -7.86
N GLU A 142 -15.14 0.36 -6.54
CA GLU A 142 -14.51 1.27 -5.57
C GLU A 142 -12.99 1.26 -5.73
N ILE A 143 -12.32 2.40 -5.59
CA ILE A 143 -10.86 2.39 -5.42
C ILE A 143 -10.62 2.34 -3.93
N THR A 144 -9.73 1.46 -3.50
CA THR A 144 -9.34 1.38 -2.08
C THR A 144 -7.88 1.78 -1.95
N LEU A 145 -7.54 2.57 -0.94
CA LEU A 145 -6.18 2.99 -0.63
C LEU A 145 -5.86 2.56 0.79
N PHE A 146 -4.85 1.71 0.96
CA PHE A 146 -4.28 1.41 2.27
C PHE A 146 -2.94 2.13 2.41
N LYS A 147 -2.76 2.84 3.53
CA LYS A 147 -1.49 3.44 3.91
C LYS A 147 -0.97 2.81 5.20
N SER A 148 0.20 2.18 5.12
CA SER A 148 0.97 1.81 6.32
C SER A 148 1.88 2.97 6.70
N GLY A 149 1.77 3.43 7.96
CA GLY A 149 2.74 4.31 8.61
C GLY A 149 3.79 3.54 9.42
N GLY A 150 3.53 2.27 9.69
CA GLY A 150 4.29 1.39 10.58
C GLY A 150 4.03 1.72 12.05
N GLY A 151 4.02 0.70 12.91
CA GLY A 151 3.95 0.95 14.34
C GLY A 151 4.44 -0.21 15.20
N GLY A 152 5.00 0.12 16.37
CA GLY A 152 5.56 -0.89 17.29
C GLY A 152 4.55 -1.92 17.80
N HIS A 153 3.25 -1.70 17.61
CA HIS A 153 2.22 -2.69 17.89
C HIS A 153 2.26 -3.87 16.91
N GLU A 154 2.61 -3.63 15.64
CA GLU A 154 2.78 -4.67 14.60
C GLU A 154 4.04 -5.50 14.89
N ASP A 155 5.13 -4.83 15.28
CA ASP A 155 6.38 -5.47 15.69
C ASP A 155 6.18 -6.33 16.95
N LEU A 156 5.53 -5.77 17.97
CA LEU A 156 5.27 -6.48 19.23
C LEU A 156 4.36 -7.69 19.00
N GLY A 157 3.28 -7.54 18.23
CA GLY A 157 2.40 -8.65 17.89
C GLY A 157 3.13 -9.76 17.14
N THR A 158 4.00 -9.40 16.20
CA THR A 158 4.84 -10.37 15.47
C THR A 158 5.82 -11.07 16.41
N ALA A 159 6.49 -10.32 17.29
CA ALA A 159 7.44 -10.86 18.25
C ALA A 159 6.78 -11.84 19.23
N GLN A 160 5.61 -11.48 19.79
CA GLN A 160 4.83 -12.34 20.67
C GLN A 160 4.46 -13.65 19.97
N TYR A 161 3.92 -13.57 18.76
CA TYR A 161 3.57 -14.75 17.97
C TYR A 161 4.78 -15.67 17.69
N LEU A 162 5.94 -15.10 17.37
CA LEU A 162 7.16 -15.87 17.15
C LEU A 162 7.67 -16.51 18.44
N MET A 163 7.61 -15.82 19.58
CA MET A 163 7.98 -16.39 20.89
C MET A 163 7.09 -17.60 21.23
N GLU A 164 5.78 -17.47 21.06
CA GLU A 164 4.83 -18.57 21.28
C GLU A 164 5.16 -19.79 20.38
N ARG A 165 5.44 -19.54 19.09
CA ARG A 165 5.82 -20.58 18.12
C ARG A 165 7.13 -21.29 18.47
N LEU A 166 8.05 -20.60 19.16
CA LEU A 166 9.35 -21.13 19.57
C LEU A 166 9.33 -21.75 20.97
N GLY A 167 8.17 -21.77 21.66
CA GLY A 167 8.03 -22.32 23.00
C GLY A 167 8.52 -21.39 24.11
N GLY A 168 8.72 -20.11 23.82
CA GLY A 168 8.93 -19.09 24.84
C GLY A 168 7.60 -18.77 25.54
N THR A 169 7.53 -18.92 26.86
CA THR A 169 6.44 -18.37 27.66
C THR A 169 6.63 -16.86 27.81
N THR A 170 5.60 -16.10 27.45
CA THR A 170 5.49 -14.65 27.65
C THR A 170 5.40 -14.29 29.13
#